data_AF-M5SJJ4-F1
#
_entry.id   AF-M5SJJ4-F1
#
_cell.length_a   1.000
_cell.length_b   1.000
_cell.length_c   1.000
_cell.angle_alpha   90.00
_cell.angle_beta   90.00
_cell.angle_gamma   90.00
#
_symmetry.space_group_name_H-M   'P 1'
#
loop_
_entity.id
_entity.type
_entity.pdbx_description
1 polymer ?
#
loop_
_entity_poly.entity_id
_entity_poly.type
_entity_poly.pdbx_seq_one_letter_code
_entity_poly.pdbx_strand_id
1 'polypeptide(L)'
;MMFQIRMNNGQTISFAYSDVREIRSRDAGFVQIGVFAMSRVMITIEGRNLTELTNLLGMAMIRWISEADPRGEERPETSPEIDSISIEPIDAG
;
A
#
# COMPACT_ATOMS: atom_id res chain seq x y z
N MET A 1 -15.19 5.42 1.94
CA MET A 1 -14.09 6.03 2.72
C MET A 1 -12.86 6.18 1.83
N MET A 2 -11.94 7.11 2.12
CA MET A 2 -10.68 7.28 1.37
C MET A 2 -9.50 6.75 2.18
N PHE A 3 -8.43 6.35 1.50
CA PHE A 3 -7.11 6.13 2.09
C PHE A 3 -6.04 6.88 1.30
N GLN A 4 -4.91 7.15 1.95
CA GLN A 4 -3.80 7.91 1.38
C GLN A 4 -2.53 7.07 1.28
N ILE A 5 -1.83 7.14 0.16
CA ILE A 5 -0.44 6.73 0.03
C ILE A 5 0.43 7.97 0.20
N ARG A 6 1.37 7.92 1.15
CA ARG A 6 2.36 8.98 1.39
C ARG A 6 3.74 8.47 1.00
N MET A 7 4.27 9.03 -0.08
CA MET A 7 5.55 8.65 -0.66
C MET A 7 6.69 9.43 0.03
N ASN A 8 7.89 8.85 0.10
CA ASN A 8 9.06 9.51 0.69
C ASN A 8 9.52 10.77 -0.07
N ASN A 9 9.10 10.94 -1.33
CA ASN A 9 9.32 12.17 -2.10
C ASN A 9 8.38 13.34 -1.72
N GLY A 10 7.53 13.17 -0.70
CA GLY A 10 6.55 14.16 -0.23
C GLY A 10 5.21 14.12 -0.96
N GLN A 11 5.04 13.27 -1.97
CA GLN A 11 3.79 13.11 -2.68
C GLN A 11 2.76 12.38 -1.80
N THR A 12 1.52 12.90 -1.77
CA THR A 12 0.39 12.22 -1.16
C THR A 12 -0.68 11.96 -2.22
N ILE A 13 -1.07 10.70 -2.40
CA ILE A 13 -2.08 10.29 -3.38
C ILE A 13 -3.25 9.66 -2.61
N SER A 14 -4.47 10.09 -2.94
CA SER A 14 -5.68 9.60 -2.27
C SER A 14 -6.48 8.70 -3.18
N PHE A 15 -6.94 7.58 -2.65
CA PHE A 15 -7.76 6.60 -3.34
C PHE A 15 -9.05 6.35 -2.57
N ALA A 16 -10.16 6.17 -3.28
CA ALA A 16 -11.40 5.75 -2.66
C ALA A 16 -11.39 4.23 -2.46
N TYR A 17 -11.80 3.77 -1.28
CA TYR A 17 -12.01 2.34 -1.07
C TYR A 17 -13.07 1.74 -2.01
N SER A 18 -14.01 2.55 -2.49
CA SER A 18 -15.00 2.12 -3.50
C SER A 18 -14.39 1.77 -4.86
N ASP A 19 -13.17 2.25 -5.13
CA ASP A 19 -12.47 2.04 -6.39
C ASP A 19 -11.49 0.86 -6.31
N VAL A 20 -11.23 0.34 -5.11
CA VAL A 20 -10.41 -0.87 -4.89
C VAL A 20 -11.17 -2.08 -5.42
N ARG A 21 -10.57 -2.78 -6.39
CA ARG A 21 -11.15 -3.98 -7.00
C ARG A 21 -10.58 -5.25 -6.44
N GLU A 22 -9.31 -5.21 -6.07
CA GLU A 22 -8.64 -6.37 -5.50
C GLU A 22 -7.52 -5.94 -4.57
N ILE A 23 -7.31 -6.75 -3.54
CA ILE A 23 -6.15 -6.74 -2.68
C ILE A 23 -5.57 -8.14 -2.74
N ARG A 24 -4.34 -8.28 -3.20
CA ARG A 24 -3.62 -9.55 -3.30
C ARG A 24 -2.43 -9.51 -2.35
N SER A 25 -2.24 -10.56 -1.58
CA SER A 25 -1.00 -10.80 -0.83
C SER A 25 -0.40 -12.09 -1.35
N ARG A 26 0.86 -12.02 -1.80
CA ARG A 26 1.60 -13.20 -2.25
C ARG A 26 2.23 -13.93 -1.06
N ASP A 27 2.75 -13.15 -0.13
CA ASP A 27 3.47 -13.57 1.06
C ASP A 27 3.42 -12.44 2.11
N ALA A 28 4.02 -12.67 3.28
CA ALA A 28 4.04 -11.71 4.38
C ALA A 28 4.87 -10.44 4.10
N GLY A 29 5.54 -10.32 2.94
CA GLY A 29 6.31 -9.15 2.54
C GLY A 29 5.82 -8.45 1.29
N PHE A 30 4.70 -8.89 0.70
CA PHE A 30 4.24 -8.38 -0.58
C PHE A 30 2.71 -8.24 -0.65
N VAL A 31 2.25 -7.01 -0.92
CA VAL A 31 0.83 -6.67 -1.10
C VAL A 31 0.63 -5.87 -2.39
N GLN A 32 -0.42 -6.19 -3.13
CA GLN A 32 -0.86 -5.48 -4.33
C GLN A 32 -2.31 -5.02 -4.18
N ILE A 33 -2.58 -3.78 -4.59
CA ILE A 33 -3.92 -3.18 -4.57
C ILE A 33 -4.25 -2.69 -5.98
N GLY A 34 -5.24 -3.30 -6.60
CA GLY A 34 -5.78 -2.82 -7.88
C GLY A 34 -6.85 -1.76 -7.63
N VAL A 35 -6.60 -0.52 -8.06
CA VAL A 35 -7.55 0.60 -7.94
C VAL A 35 -8.02 1.03 -9.33
N PHE A 36 -9.31 0.84 -9.64
CA PHE A 36 -9.89 1.08 -10.96
C PHE A 36 -10.87 2.24 -10.88
N ALA A 37 -10.32 3.45 -10.73
CA ALA A 37 -11.06 4.71 -10.79
C ALA A 37 -11.09 5.21 -12.26
N MET A 38 -10.99 6.52 -12.48
CA MET A 38 -10.81 7.07 -13.83
C MET A 38 -9.53 6.56 -14.50
N SER A 39 -8.46 6.39 -13.72
CA SER A 39 -7.27 5.65 -14.11
C SER A 39 -7.23 4.31 -13.40
N ARG A 40 -6.70 3.29 -14.08
CA ARG A 40 -6.39 1.99 -13.48
C ARG A 40 -4.95 2.03 -13.01
N VAL A 41 -4.73 1.79 -11.73
CA VAL A 41 -3.39 1.72 -11.16
C VAL A 41 -3.24 0.46 -10.31
N MET A 42 -2.02 -0.07 -10.31
CA MET A 42 -1.58 -1.09 -9.38
C MET A 42 -0.69 -0.42 -8.34
N ILE A 43 -1.08 -0.53 -7.08
CA ILE A 43 -0.25 -0.12 -5.94
C ILE A 43 0.45 -1.37 -5.44
N THR A 44 1.79 -1.40 -5.49
CA THR A 44 2.59 -2.49 -4.92
C THR A 44 3.24 -1.99 -3.63
N ILE A 45 3.16 -2.78 -2.58
CA ILE A 45 3.73 -2.50 -1.26
C ILE A 45 4.64 -3.67 -0.91
N GLU A 46 5.91 -3.38 -0.69
CA GLU A 46 6.91 -4.36 -0.26
C GLU A 46 7.39 -4.05 1.14
N GLY A 47 7.71 -5.08 1.91
CA GLY A 47 8.16 -4.92 3.28
C GLY A 47 8.18 -6.24 4.05
N ARG A 48 7.85 -6.15 5.33
CA ARG A 48 7.85 -7.29 6.26
C ARG A 48 6.63 -7.30 7.17
N ASN A 49 6.15 -8.50 7.49
CA ASN A 49 4.99 -8.76 8.36
C ASN A 49 3.70 -7.99 7.94
N LEU A 50 3.43 -7.91 6.64
CA LEU A 50 2.33 -7.16 6.02
C LEU A 50 0.95 -7.85 6.05
N THR A 51 0.84 -9.02 6.69
CA THR A 51 -0.43 -9.76 6.76
C THR A 51 -1.54 -8.93 7.41
N GLU A 52 -1.25 -8.25 8.51
CA GLU A 52 -2.25 -7.41 9.18
C GLU A 52 -2.61 -6.18 8.35
N LEU A 53 -1.64 -5.58 7.66
CA LEU A 53 -1.90 -4.48 6.73
C LEU A 53 -2.93 -4.91 5.66
N THR A 54 -2.77 -6.11 5.11
CA THR A 54 -3.69 -6.68 4.11
C THR A 54 -5.11 -6.78 4.67
N ASN A 55 -5.28 -7.28 5.90
CA ASN A 55 -6.57 -7.39 6.58
C ASN A 55 -7.21 -6.01 6.78
N LEU A 56 -6.45 -5.06 7.31
CA LEU A 56 -6.92 -3.70 7.60
C LEU A 56 -7.32 -2.94 6.32
N LEU A 57 -6.61 -3.15 5.21
CA LEU A 57 -6.99 -2.63 3.90
C LEU A 57 -8.29 -3.26 3.40
N GLY A 58 -8.45 -4.58 3.53
CA GLY A 58 -9.67 -5.30 3.13
C GLY A 58 -10.90 -4.90 3.94
N MET A 59 -10.72 -4.53 5.21
CA MET A 59 -11.78 -4.01 6.08
C MET A 59 -12.04 -2.51 5.89
N ALA A 60 -11.31 -1.85 4.99
CA ALA A 60 -11.33 -0.40 4.83
C ALA A 60 -11.15 0.34 6.18
N MET A 61 -10.09 0.00 6.93
CA MET A 61 -9.77 0.63 8.23
C MET A 61 -8.51 1.49 8.21
N ILE A 62 -7.76 1.47 7.11
CA ILE A 62 -6.56 2.29 6.96
C ILE A 62 -6.93 3.67 6.39
N ARG A 63 -6.45 4.73 7.03
CA ARG A 63 -6.61 6.10 6.51
C ARG A 63 -5.43 6.55 5.68
N TRP A 64 -4.24 6.06 6.01
CA TRP A 64 -3.02 6.36 5.29
C TRP A 64 -1.95 5.29 5.55
N ILE A 65 -1.05 5.12 4.59
CA ILE A 65 0.19 4.36 4.72
C ILE A 65 1.35 5.17 4.17
N SER A 66 2.54 4.89 4.68
CA SER A 66 3.79 5.48 4.20
C SER A 66 4.90 4.43 4.24
N GLU A 67 5.90 4.63 3.39
CA GLU A 67 7.18 3.96 3.52
C GLU A 67 7.82 4.29 4.87
N ALA A 68 8.65 3.39 5.38
CA ALA A 68 9.54 3.68 6.49
C ALA A 68 10.56 4.75 6.09
N ASP A 69 10.93 5.59 7.06
CA ASP A 69 12.02 6.55 6.85
C ASP A 69 13.35 5.77 6.88
N PRO A 70 14.16 5.79 5.81
CA PRO A 70 15.46 5.12 5.78
C PRO A 70 16.45 5.69 6.81
N ARG A 71 16.16 6.85 7.41
CA ARG A 71 16.92 7.46 8.51
C ARG A 71 16.35 7.15 9.89
N GLY A 72 15.25 6.40 9.96
CA GLY A 72 14.61 5.99 11.20
C GLY A 72 15.46 5.02 12.02
N GLU A 73 15.10 4.84 13.28
CA GLU A 73 15.67 3.78 14.11
C GLU A 73 15.34 2.41 13.52
N GLU A 74 16.32 1.51 13.54
CA GLU A 74 16.17 0.13 13.09
C GLU A 74 15.09 -0.56 13.91
N ARG A 75 14.04 -1.04 13.22
CA ARG A 75 12.94 -1.76 13.87
C ARG A 75 13.27 -3.25 14.00
N PRO A 76 12.79 -3.92 15.05
CA PRO A 76 12.93 -5.37 15.19
C PRO A 76 12.41 -6.11 13.95
N GLU A 77 13.05 -7.21 13.57
CA GLU A 77 12.68 -8.01 12.39
C GLU A 77 11.22 -8.50 12.41
N THR A 78 10.68 -8.71 13.61
CA THR A 78 9.30 -9.14 13.84
C THR A 78 8.28 -7.99 13.75
N SER A 79 8.73 -6.75 13.64
CA SER A 79 7.84 -5.59 13.52
C SER A 79 7.35 -5.43 12.08
N PRO A 80 6.09 -5.03 11.86
CA PRO A 80 5.61 -4.71 10.53
C PRO A 80 6.23 -3.43 10.01
N GLU A 81 6.67 -3.46 8.76
CA GLU A 81 7.31 -2.34 8.10
C GLU A 81 7.10 -2.37 6.60
N ILE A 82 6.92 -1.18 6.02
CA ILE A 82 6.78 -0.98 4.58
C ILE A 82 8.10 -0.37 4.10
N ASP A 83 8.84 -1.12 3.29
CA ASP A 83 10.14 -0.70 2.76
C ASP A 83 9.96 0.16 1.51
N SER A 84 9.01 -0.22 0.65
CA SER A 84 8.74 0.48 -0.60
C SER A 84 7.25 0.46 -0.96
N ILE A 85 6.81 1.53 -1.63
CA ILE A 85 5.51 1.61 -2.26
C ILE A 85 5.72 2.09 -3.70
N SER A 86 5.20 1.34 -4.68
CA SER A 86 5.17 1.76 -6.08
C SER A 86 3.73 1.88 -6.58
N ILE A 87 3.50 2.82 -7.49
CA ILE A 87 2.20 3.03 -8.13
C ILE A 87 2.42 3.08 -9.64
N GLU A 88 1.86 2.11 -10.33
CA GLU A 88 2.04 1.93 -11.77
C GLU A 88 0.68 1.97 -12.47
N PRO A 89 0.54 2.69 -13.59
CA PRO A 89 -0.63 2.56 -14.45
C PRO A 89 -0.77 1.11 -14.90
N ILE A 90 -2.00 0.60 -14.88
CA ILE A 90 -2.32 -0.67 -15.54
C ILE A 90 -2.76 -0.30 -16.94
N ASP A 91 -1.88 -0.49 -17.92
CA ASP A 91 -2.26 -0.32 -19.32
C ASP A 91 -3.41 -1.26 -19.64
N ALA A 92 -4.53 -0.69 -20.09
CA ALA A 92 -5.58 -1.45 -20.72
C ALA A 92 -5.04 -1.86 -22.10
N GLY A 93 -4.51 -3.08 -22.18
CA GLY A 93 -4.26 -3.74 -23.46
C GLY A 93 -5.52 -3.82 -24.33
#